data_AF-A0A0P9G5M9-F1
#
_entry.id   AF-A0A0P9G5M9-F1
#
_cell.length_a   1.000
_cell.length_b   1.000
_cell.length_c   1.000
_cell.angle_alpha   90.00
_cell.angle_beta   90.00
_cell.angle_gamma   90.00
#
_symmetry.space_group_name_H-M   'P 1'
#
loop_
_entity.id
_entity.type
_entity.pdbx_description
1 polymer ?
#
loop_
_entity_poly.entity_id
_entity_poly.type
_entity_poly.pdbx_seq_one_letter_code
_entity_poly.pdbx_strand_id
1 'polypeptide(L)'
;MSCEKPKGREPRKVLKRIDGVVPNQETALSTPDKAFFLLCKRTLRERWKQTIPERKPAWRVFLLTIDDELSEDKAQEIDQLGIIAYVKDELKDQSHLRSKDWIRRLSDLPSDLGFPKRS
;
A
#
# COMPACT_ATOMS: atom_id res chain seq x y z
N MET A 1 11.43 13.61 -0.78
CA MET A 1 10.14 13.24 -0.16
C MET A 1 10.41 12.49 1.13
N SER A 2 9.54 12.58 2.12
CA SER A 2 9.65 11.87 3.41
C SER A 2 8.50 10.86 3.56
N CYS A 3 8.62 9.95 4.51
CA CYS A 3 7.50 9.12 4.96
C CYS A 3 7.19 9.51 6.41
N GLU A 4 5.92 9.77 6.71
CA GLU A 4 5.49 10.12 8.04
C GLU A 4 4.49 9.12 8.60
N LYS A 5 4.64 8.80 9.88
CA LYS A 5 3.61 8.10 10.64
C LYS A 5 2.60 9.12 11.16
N PRO A 6 1.28 8.88 11.02
CA PRO A 6 0.26 9.79 11.56
C PRO A 6 0.43 10.07 13.06
N LYS A 7 0.54 11.36 13.40
CA LYS A 7 0.72 11.88 14.77
C LYS A 7 -0.31 12.96 15.09
N GLY A 8 -0.67 13.09 16.37
CA GLY A 8 -1.73 14.00 16.83
C GLY A 8 -3.12 13.36 16.83
N ARG A 9 -4.07 14.02 17.50
CA ARG A 9 -5.42 13.47 17.75
C ARG A 9 -6.23 13.32 16.47
N GLU A 10 -6.27 14.35 15.66
CA GLU A 10 -7.08 14.39 14.44
C GLU A 10 -6.51 13.54 13.29
N PRO A 11 -5.20 13.63 12.94
CA PRO A 11 -4.62 12.76 11.91
C PRO A 11 -4.77 11.28 12.25
N ARG A 12 -4.60 10.87 13.52
CA ARG A 12 -4.84 9.48 13.95
C ARG A 12 -6.30 9.04 13.89
N LYS A 13 -7.25 9.98 13.95
CA LYS A 13 -8.68 9.67 13.79
C LYS A 13 -9.01 9.40 12.33
N VAL A 14 -8.52 10.24 11.42
CA VAL A 14 -8.79 10.14 9.97
C VAL A 14 -7.98 9.01 9.33
N LEU A 15 -6.70 8.90 9.67
CA LEU A 15 -5.73 7.94 9.11
C LEU A 15 -5.58 6.68 9.98
N LYS A 16 -6.60 6.34 10.79
CA LYS A 16 -6.52 5.33 11.87
C LYS A 16 -5.92 3.98 11.47
N ARG A 17 -6.11 3.57 10.23
CA ARG A 17 -5.68 2.27 9.70
C ARG A 17 -4.41 2.34 8.84
N ILE A 18 -3.90 3.55 8.60
CA ILE A 18 -2.73 3.81 7.77
C ILE A 18 -1.46 3.77 8.63
N ASP A 19 -0.48 2.99 8.20
CA ASP A 19 0.79 2.84 8.92
C ASP A 19 1.75 3.99 8.63
N GLY A 20 1.70 4.53 7.40
CA GLY A 20 2.50 5.68 6.98
C GLY A 20 1.90 6.41 5.78
N VAL A 21 2.32 7.65 5.58
CA VAL A 21 1.91 8.49 4.45
C VAL A 21 3.12 9.15 3.80
N VAL A 22 3.05 9.32 2.48
CA VAL A 22 4.08 9.98 1.68
C VAL A 22 3.40 11.09 0.87
N PRO A 23 3.91 12.32 0.86
CA PRO A 23 5.16 12.77 1.50
C PRO A 23 5.04 13.10 3.00
N ASN A 24 3.85 13.46 3.48
CA ASN A 24 3.61 13.83 4.88
C ASN A 24 2.11 13.78 5.21
N GLN A 25 1.77 13.87 6.51
CA GLN A 25 0.38 13.80 6.97
C GLN A 25 -0.45 15.03 6.60
N GLU A 26 0.17 16.20 6.46
CA GLU A 26 -0.52 17.43 6.07
C GLU A 26 -1.07 17.32 4.64
N THR A 27 -0.25 16.84 3.70
CA THR A 27 -0.64 16.56 2.31
C THR A 27 -1.73 15.49 2.28
N ALA A 28 -1.59 14.42 3.06
CA ALA A 28 -2.58 13.35 3.12
C ALA A 28 -3.98 13.82 3.61
N LEU A 29 -4.05 14.87 4.42
CA LEU A 29 -5.29 15.42 4.95
C LEU A 29 -5.87 16.54 4.07
N SER A 30 -5.02 17.41 3.53
CA SER A 30 -5.44 18.58 2.75
C SER A 30 -5.62 18.29 1.25
N THR A 31 -4.74 17.48 0.67
CA THR A 31 -4.66 17.15 -0.77
C THR A 31 -4.40 15.65 -0.97
N PRO A 32 -5.35 14.78 -0.57
CA PRO A 32 -5.14 13.34 -0.49
C PRO A 32 -4.78 12.68 -1.84
N ASP A 33 -5.20 13.25 -2.96
CA ASP A 33 -4.84 12.80 -4.31
C ASP A 33 -3.33 12.89 -4.57
N LYS A 34 -2.64 13.82 -3.92
CA LYS A 34 -1.18 14.01 -4.00
C LYS A 34 -0.40 13.18 -2.98
N ALA A 35 -1.09 12.38 -2.16
CA ALA A 35 -0.47 11.52 -1.16
C ALA A 35 -0.59 10.04 -1.52
N PHE A 36 0.34 9.25 -0.98
CA PHE A 36 0.29 7.80 -0.94
C PHE A 36 0.06 7.33 0.49
N PHE A 37 -0.79 6.33 0.64
CA PHE A 37 -1.23 5.79 1.93
C PHE A 37 -0.71 4.37 2.07
N LEU A 38 0.17 4.13 3.03
CA LEU A 38 0.88 2.87 3.19
C LEU A 38 0.23 2.00 4.26
N LEU A 39 -0.03 0.74 3.92
CA LEU A 39 -0.41 -0.34 4.82
C LEU A 39 0.71 -1.36 4.83
N CYS A 40 1.26 -1.68 5.99
CA CYS A 40 2.36 -2.63 6.11
C CYS A 40 1.89 -3.88 6.83
N LYS A 41 1.99 -5.04 6.18
CA LYS A 41 1.62 -6.34 6.77
C LYS A 41 2.73 -7.35 6.59
N ARG A 42 3.15 -7.98 7.69
CA ARG A 42 4.07 -9.12 7.59
C ARG A 42 3.44 -10.31 6.87
N THR A 43 2.17 -10.59 7.17
CA THR A 43 1.39 -11.68 6.54
C THR A 43 -0.02 -11.20 6.22
N LEU A 44 -0.63 -11.75 5.17
CA LEU A 44 -1.97 -11.44 4.68
C LEU A 44 -2.97 -12.56 5.02
N ARG A 45 -3.15 -12.84 6.32
CA ARG A 45 -4.18 -13.80 6.79
C ARG A 45 -5.58 -13.23 6.61
N GLU A 46 -6.62 -14.06 6.71
CA GLU A 46 -8.06 -13.72 6.58
C GLU A 46 -8.51 -12.34 7.08
N ARG A 47 -7.95 -11.85 8.20
CA ARG A 47 -8.31 -10.55 8.79
C ARG A 47 -7.69 -9.34 8.11
N TRP A 48 -6.88 -9.52 7.07
CA TRP A 48 -6.16 -8.42 6.42
C TRP A 48 -7.13 -7.35 5.89
N LYS A 49 -8.30 -7.77 5.36
CA LYS A 49 -9.38 -6.89 4.89
C LYS A 49 -9.91 -5.92 5.94
N GLN A 50 -9.98 -6.35 7.20
CA GLN A 50 -10.52 -5.53 8.30
C GLN A 50 -9.64 -4.32 8.62
N THR A 51 -8.37 -4.38 8.21
CA THR A 51 -7.40 -3.30 8.42
C THR A 51 -7.36 -2.29 7.29
N ILE A 52 -8.14 -2.49 6.24
CA ILE A 52 -8.18 -1.57 5.10
C ILE A 52 -9.10 -0.40 5.49
N PRO A 53 -8.68 0.85 5.30
CA PRO A 53 -9.55 2.00 5.51
C PRO A 53 -10.77 1.92 4.59
N GLU A 54 -11.90 2.46 5.05
CA GLU A 54 -13.07 2.62 4.20
C GLU A 54 -12.69 3.44 2.96
N ARG A 55 -13.07 2.96 1.77
CA ARG A 55 -12.55 3.47 0.50
C ARG A 55 -12.91 4.95 0.33
N LYS A 56 -11.89 5.80 0.35
CA LYS A 56 -12.01 7.21 -0.02
C LYS A 56 -11.54 7.34 -1.48
N PRO A 57 -12.38 7.82 -2.42
CA PRO A 57 -12.07 7.80 -3.86
C PRO A 57 -10.71 8.43 -4.24
N ALA A 58 -10.24 9.43 -3.49
CA ALA A 58 -8.98 10.12 -3.75
C ALA A 58 -7.73 9.42 -3.19
N TRP A 59 -7.87 8.33 -2.43
CA TRP A 59 -6.75 7.72 -1.72
C TRP A 59 -6.05 6.67 -2.59
N ARG A 60 -4.77 6.93 -2.89
CA ARG A 60 -3.87 5.93 -3.48
C ARG A 60 -3.28 5.05 -2.38
N VAL A 61 -3.91 3.92 -2.12
CA VAL A 61 -3.54 3.00 -1.03
C VAL A 61 -2.58 1.92 -1.54
N PHE A 62 -1.41 1.82 -0.91
CA PHE A 62 -0.39 0.82 -1.18
C PHE A 62 -0.29 -0.17 -0.02
N LEU A 63 -0.45 -1.46 -0.31
CA LEU A 63 -0.29 -2.55 0.66
C LEU A 63 1.08 -3.20 0.49
N LEU A 64 1.97 -3.00 1.45
CA LEU A 64 3.30 -3.58 1.46
C LEU A 64 3.26 -4.87 2.28
N THR A 65 3.78 -5.95 1.71
CA THR A 65 3.92 -7.21 2.43
C THR A 65 5.21 -7.94 2.11
N ILE A 66 5.69 -8.66 3.11
CA ILE A 66 6.81 -9.60 2.99
C ILE A 66 6.33 -11.04 3.20
N ASP A 67 5.03 -11.29 2.98
CA ASP A 67 4.48 -12.64 2.96
C ASP A 67 5.18 -13.46 1.87
N ASP A 68 5.35 -14.75 2.13
CA ASP A 68 5.99 -15.68 1.19
C ASP A 68 4.99 -16.17 0.14
N GLU A 69 3.69 -16.01 0.40
CA GLU A 69 2.62 -16.51 -0.44
C GLU A 69 1.51 -15.47 -0.63
N LEU A 70 1.00 -15.41 -1.87
CA LEU A 70 -0.19 -14.65 -2.22
C LEU A 70 -1.01 -15.50 -3.20
N SER A 71 -2.17 -15.98 -2.76
CA SER A 71 -3.09 -16.72 -3.63
C SER A 71 -3.72 -15.80 -4.68
N GLU A 72 -4.17 -16.39 -5.78
CA GLU A 72 -4.87 -15.67 -6.84
C GLU A 72 -6.14 -14.97 -6.32
N ASP A 73 -6.96 -15.67 -5.53
CA ASP A 73 -8.18 -15.10 -4.94
C ASP A 73 -7.87 -13.86 -4.11
N LYS A 74 -6.82 -13.91 -3.29
CA LYS A 74 -6.41 -12.77 -2.46
C LYS A 74 -5.87 -11.63 -3.31
N ALA A 75 -5.17 -11.93 -4.40
CA ALA A 75 -4.77 -10.91 -5.36
C ALA A 75 -5.99 -10.24 -6.02
N GLN A 76 -7.03 -11.00 -6.38
CA GLN A 76 -8.27 -10.44 -6.93
C GLN A 76 -9.02 -9.58 -5.90
N GLU A 77 -9.05 -10.01 -4.64
CA GLU A 77 -9.64 -9.20 -3.56
C GLU A 77 -8.92 -7.87 -3.35
N ILE A 78 -7.60 -7.84 -3.48
CA ILE A 78 -6.80 -6.60 -3.44
C ILE A 78 -7.23 -5.66 -4.58
N ASP A 79 -7.43 -6.18 -5.78
CA ASP A 79 -7.86 -5.40 -6.96
C ASP A 79 -9.29 -4.85 -6.81
N GLN A 80 -10.21 -5.66 -6.31
CA GLN A 80 -11.60 -5.25 -6.04
C GLN A 80 -11.67 -4.06 -5.07
N LEU A 81 -10.68 -3.94 -4.17
CA LEU A 81 -10.56 -2.83 -3.22
C LEU A 81 -9.83 -1.62 -3.83
N GLY A 82 -9.30 -1.72 -5.05
CA GLY A 82 -8.55 -0.69 -5.74
C GLY A 82 -7.20 -0.41 -5.10
N ILE A 83 -6.59 -1.43 -4.48
CA ILE A 83 -5.31 -1.31 -3.76
C ILE A 83 -4.20 -1.84 -4.66
N ILE A 84 -3.05 -1.16 -4.63
CA ILE A 84 -1.82 -1.70 -5.23
C ILE A 84 -1.03 -2.41 -4.13
N ALA A 85 -0.72 -3.69 -4.31
CA ALA A 85 0.09 -4.44 -3.36
C ALA A 85 1.53 -4.56 -3.86
N TYR A 86 2.48 -4.36 -2.95
CA TYR A 86 3.90 -4.55 -3.15
C TYR A 86 4.32 -5.80 -2.38
N VAL A 87 4.81 -6.80 -3.11
CA VAL A 87 5.23 -8.11 -2.61
C VAL A 87 6.71 -8.33 -2.87
N LYS A 88 7.32 -9.32 -2.23
CA LYS A 88 8.68 -9.76 -2.57
C LYS A 88 8.81 -10.00 -4.08
N ASP A 89 9.95 -9.61 -4.64
CA ASP A 89 10.16 -9.62 -6.09
C ASP A 89 9.96 -11.03 -6.68
N GLU A 90 10.51 -12.04 -6.02
CA GLU A 90 10.36 -13.46 -6.36
C GLU A 90 8.91 -13.94 -6.32
N LEU A 91 8.08 -13.38 -5.42
CA LEU A 91 6.66 -13.70 -5.32
C LEU A 91 5.91 -13.10 -6.51
N LYS A 92 6.22 -11.87 -6.92
CA LYS A 92 5.62 -11.25 -8.12
C LYS A 92 5.90 -12.06 -9.40
N ASP A 93 7.02 -12.77 -9.46
CA ASP A 93 7.41 -13.55 -10.64
C ASP A 93 6.67 -14.89 -10.80
N GLN A 94 5.87 -15.29 -9.81
CA GLN A 94 5.00 -16.46 -9.90
C GLN A 94 3.95 -16.31 -11.02
N SER A 95 3.61 -17.42 -11.69
CA SER A 95 2.79 -17.41 -12.92
C SER A 95 1.42 -16.78 -12.73
N HIS A 96 0.78 -16.97 -11.57
CA HIS A 96 -0.53 -16.40 -11.27
C HIS A 96 -0.46 -14.94 -10.81
N LEU A 97 0.71 -14.35 -10.56
CA LEU A 97 0.85 -12.96 -10.12
C LEU A 97 1.51 -12.07 -11.17
N ARG A 98 2.36 -12.63 -12.03
CA ARG A 98 3.21 -11.86 -12.96
C ARG A 98 2.42 -10.92 -13.87
N SER A 99 1.25 -11.32 -14.36
CA SER A 99 0.39 -10.52 -15.24
C SER A 99 -0.51 -9.49 -14.53
N LYS A 100 -0.55 -9.49 -13.19
CA LYS A 100 -1.45 -8.63 -12.41
C LYS A 100 -0.80 -7.28 -12.09
N ASP A 101 -1.15 -6.21 -12.81
CA ASP A 101 -0.49 -4.88 -12.69
C ASP A 101 -0.65 -4.19 -11.32
N TRP A 102 -1.69 -4.57 -10.57
CA TRP A 102 -1.92 -4.10 -9.21
C TRP A 102 -1.09 -4.84 -8.16
N ILE A 103 -0.38 -5.91 -8.55
CA ILE A 103 0.65 -6.57 -7.74
C ILE A 103 2.00 -6.15 -8.31
N ARG A 104 2.84 -5.51 -7.49
CA ARG A 104 4.13 -4.93 -7.88
C ARG A 104 5.26 -5.51 -7.04
N ARG A 105 6.48 -5.41 -7.57
CA ARG A 105 7.70 -5.80 -6.85
C ARG A 105 7.98 -4.77 -5.76
N LEU A 106 8.40 -5.23 -4.58
CA LEU A 106 8.74 -4.33 -3.48
C LEU A 106 9.92 -3.43 -3.85
N SER A 107 10.82 -3.88 -4.73
CA SER A 107 11.91 -3.08 -5.29
C SER A 107 11.47 -1.90 -6.17
N ASP A 108 10.26 -1.94 -6.75
CA ASP A 108 9.73 -0.85 -7.57
C ASP A 108 9.16 0.30 -6.72
N LEU A 109 8.81 0.03 -5.46
CA LEU A 109 8.15 0.98 -4.56
C LEU A 109 8.84 2.36 -4.47
N PRO A 110 10.18 2.47 -4.30
CA PRO A 110 10.81 3.79 -4.24
C PRO A 110 10.55 4.61 -5.51
N SER A 111 10.63 3.97 -6.68
CA SER A 111 10.41 4.64 -7.97
C SER A 111 8.96 5.09 -8.10
N ASP A 112 8.02 4.23 -7.72
CA ASP A 112 6.57 4.51 -7.77
C ASP A 112 6.15 5.61 -6.79
N LEU A 113 6.88 5.77 -5.69
CA LEU A 113 6.74 6.89 -4.76
C LEU A 113 7.46 8.17 -5.23
N GLY A 114 8.13 8.16 -6.39
CA GLY A 114 8.86 9.30 -6.95
C GLY A 114 10.26 9.51 -6.37
N PHE A 115 10.86 8.49 -5.73
CA PHE A 115 12.27 8.51 -5.35
C PHE A 115 13.15 8.00 -6.49
N PRO A 116 14.36 8.54 -6.67
CA PRO A 116 15.30 8.03 -7.66
C PRO A 116 15.68 6.58 -7.34
N LYS A 117 15.78 5.73 -8.37
CA LYS A 117 16.38 4.39 -8.23
C LYS A 117 17.80 4.57 -7.72
N ARG A 118 18.13 3.96 -6.58
CA ARG A 118 19.52 3.84 -6.15
C ARG A 118 20.18 2.83 -7.08
N SER A 119 21.03 3.35 -7.96
CA SER A 119 21.95 2.59 -8.82
C SER A 119 22.97 1.82 -7.99
#